data_AF-A0A1S1GW61-F1
#
_entry.id   AF-A0A1S1GW61-F1
#
_cell.length_a   1.000
_cell.length_b   1.000
_cell.length_c   1.000
_cell.angle_alpha   90.00
_cell.angle_beta   90.00
_cell.angle_gamma   90.00
#
_symmetry.space_group_name_H-M   'P 1'
#
loop_
_entity.id
_entity.type
_entity.pdbx_description
1 polymer ?
#
loop_
_entity_poly.entity_id
_entity_poly.type
_entity_poly.pdbx_seq_one_letter_code
_entity_poly.pdbx_strand_id
1 'polypeptide(L)'
;MKRLILLVSVLGLSFILTACGGSGEQKEPSKESQKSDKYEYEYYEVLNDGKEETPNVEIKYKDKNGNSHLERTDLKHVYEHILSDGNKKPYIVKDGSKVHVYRPPYMMYGDDDVEGKAVSKDEVSK
;
A
#
# COMPACT_ATOMS: atom_id res chain seq x y z
N MET A 1 -35.19 -30.21 -20.36
CA MET A 1 -33.93 -29.64 -20.89
C MET A 1 -33.71 -28.18 -20.48
N LYS A 2 -34.66 -27.24 -20.69
CA LYS A 2 -34.49 -25.82 -20.29
C LYS A 2 -34.16 -25.57 -18.81
N ARG A 3 -34.76 -26.34 -17.89
CA ARG A 3 -34.47 -26.23 -16.43
C ARG A 3 -33.08 -26.75 -16.03
N LEU A 4 -32.53 -27.71 -16.78
CA LEU A 4 -31.18 -28.24 -16.53
C LEU A 4 -30.11 -27.26 -17.01
N ILE A 5 -30.35 -26.59 -18.14
CA ILE A 5 -29.46 -25.57 -18.70
C ILE A 5 -29.39 -24.33 -17.78
N LEU A 6 -30.52 -23.94 -17.18
CA LEU A 6 -30.58 -22.85 -16.20
C LEU A 6 -29.77 -23.15 -14.93
N LEU A 7 -29.84 -24.39 -14.42
CA LEU A 7 -29.06 -24.82 -13.25
C LEU A 7 -27.56 -24.84 -13.52
N VAL A 8 -27.13 -25.32 -14.68
CA VAL A 8 -25.71 -25.31 -15.08
C VAL A 8 -25.19 -23.88 -15.27
N SER A 9 -26.01 -22.97 -15.80
CA SER A 9 -25.65 -21.55 -15.94
C SER A 9 -25.43 -20.86 -14.58
N VAL A 10 -26.32 -21.11 -13.60
CA VAL A 10 -26.18 -20.53 -12.25
C VAL A 10 -24.97 -21.09 -11.50
N LEU A 11 -24.69 -22.40 -11.63
CA LEU A 11 -23.49 -23.01 -11.06
C LEU A 11 -22.20 -22.50 -11.73
N GLY A 12 -22.22 -22.21 -13.03
CA GLY A 12 -21.08 -21.61 -13.74
C GLY A 12 -20.73 -20.21 -13.22
N LEU A 13 -21.73 -19.36 -12.94
CA LEU A 13 -21.49 -18.00 -12.42
C LEU A 13 -20.87 -18.01 -11.01
N SER A 14 -21.19 -18.99 -10.16
CA SER A 14 -20.62 -19.08 -8.81
C SER A 14 -19.11 -19.37 -8.80
N PHE A 15 -18.56 -20.00 -9.85
CA PHE A 15 -17.11 -20.23 -9.98
C PHE A 15 -16.33 -18.97 -10.39
N ILE A 16 -16.99 -18.00 -11.05
CA ILE A 16 -16.34 -16.75 -11.47
C ILE A 16 -16.17 -15.83 -10.26
N LEU A 17 -17.09 -15.88 -9.28
CA LEU A 17 -17.04 -15.05 -8.08
C LEU A 17 -15.95 -15.47 -7.09
N THR A 18 -15.59 -16.75 -7.03
CA THR A 18 -14.49 -17.23 -6.16
C THR A 18 -13.10 -16.87 -6.69
N ALA A 19 -12.97 -16.59 -7.99
CA ALA A 19 -11.70 -16.17 -8.61
C ALA A 19 -11.32 -14.70 -8.32
N CYS A 20 -12.28 -13.87 -7.90
CA CYS A 20 -12.00 -12.53 -7.35
C CYS A 20 -11.84 -12.54 -5.82
N GLY A 21 -12.03 -13.68 -5.17
CA GLY A 21 -12.05 -13.83 -3.71
C GLY A 21 -10.85 -14.56 -3.14
N GLY A 22 -9.69 -14.51 -3.82
CA GLY A 22 -8.43 -14.88 -3.17
C GLY A 22 -8.28 -13.99 -1.94
N SER A 23 -8.33 -14.57 -0.75
CA SER A 23 -8.08 -13.90 0.53
C SER A 23 -6.93 -12.92 0.34
N GLY A 24 -7.22 -11.62 0.45
CA GLY A 24 -6.30 -10.51 0.14
C GLY A 24 -5.16 -10.38 1.15
N GLU A 25 -4.51 -11.49 1.48
CA GLU A 25 -3.25 -11.45 2.21
C GLU A 25 -2.22 -10.79 1.29
N GLN A 26 -1.80 -9.60 1.72
CA GLN A 26 -0.78 -8.85 1.06
C GLN A 26 0.52 -9.67 1.01
N LYS A 27 1.19 -9.69 -0.15
CA LYS A 27 2.44 -10.46 -0.28
C LYS A 27 3.48 -9.92 0.70
N GLU A 28 3.90 -10.77 1.62
CA GLU A 28 5.03 -10.51 2.50
C GLU A 28 6.36 -10.86 1.80
N PRO A 29 7.46 -10.16 2.13
CA PRO A 29 8.78 -10.49 1.61
C PRO A 29 9.31 -11.77 2.27
N SER A 30 10.29 -12.41 1.63
CA SER A 30 10.95 -13.59 2.19
C SER A 30 11.56 -13.32 3.59
N LYS A 31 11.62 -14.36 4.43
CA LYS A 31 12.22 -14.27 5.79
C LYS A 31 13.69 -13.86 5.78
N GLU A 32 14.40 -14.15 4.70
CA GLU A 32 15.79 -13.77 4.50
C GLU A 32 15.89 -12.26 4.26
N SER A 33 15.15 -11.76 3.26
CA SER A 33 15.08 -10.36 2.88
C SER A 33 14.66 -9.46 4.06
N GLN A 34 13.75 -9.93 4.92
CA GLN A 34 13.35 -9.21 6.14
C GLN A 34 14.51 -8.94 7.12
N LYS A 35 15.57 -9.75 7.10
CA LYS A 35 16.74 -9.63 7.99
C LYS A 35 17.90 -8.90 7.31
N SER A 36 18.20 -9.21 6.06
CA SER A 36 19.37 -8.69 5.34
C SER A 36 19.08 -7.37 4.65
N ASP A 37 17.89 -7.22 4.07
CA ASP A 37 17.56 -6.23 3.06
C ASP A 37 16.56 -5.20 3.56
N LYS A 38 16.70 -4.81 4.83
CA LYS A 38 15.93 -3.74 5.45
C LYS A 38 16.70 -2.42 5.38
N TYR A 39 16.04 -1.39 4.86
CA TYR A 39 16.63 -0.08 4.60
C TYR A 39 15.77 1.05 5.19
N GLU A 40 16.40 2.17 5.57
CA GLU A 40 15.68 3.34 6.06
C GLU A 40 14.96 4.03 4.91
N TYR A 41 13.66 4.28 5.07
CA TYR A 41 12.84 4.95 4.06
C TYR A 41 13.08 6.47 4.10
N GLU A 42 13.30 7.11 2.95
CA GLU A 42 13.33 8.58 2.82
C GLU A 42 12.04 9.10 2.15
N TYR A 43 11.73 8.63 0.93
CA TYR A 43 10.47 8.94 0.26
C TYR A 43 10.05 7.87 -0.76
N TYR A 44 8.78 7.94 -1.15
CA TYR A 44 8.14 7.17 -2.20
C TYR A 44 7.24 8.13 -2.98
N GLU A 45 7.40 8.17 -4.29
CA GLU A 45 6.61 9.00 -5.18
C GLU A 45 6.12 8.17 -6.38
N VAL A 46 4.82 8.25 -6.65
CA VAL A 46 4.23 7.66 -7.84
C VAL A 46 4.34 8.67 -8.98
N LEU A 47 5.18 8.35 -9.95
CA LEU A 47 5.42 9.13 -11.15
C LEU A 47 4.46 8.64 -12.25
N ASN A 48 3.39 9.38 -12.47
CA ASN A 48 2.48 9.10 -13.58
C ASN A 48 2.64 10.15 -14.68
N ASP A 49 3.26 9.78 -15.80
CA ASP A 49 3.40 10.63 -16.97
C ASP A 49 2.43 10.26 -18.12
N GLY A 50 1.53 9.30 -17.88
CA GLY A 50 0.48 8.88 -18.80
C GLY A 50 0.95 8.05 -20.01
N LYS A 51 2.22 7.65 -20.07
CA LYS A 51 2.76 6.89 -21.21
C LYS A 51 2.75 5.37 -21.01
N GLU A 52 2.82 4.92 -19.77
CA GLU A 52 2.92 3.51 -19.42
C GLU A 52 1.57 2.94 -18.94
N GLU A 53 1.37 1.64 -19.13
CA GLU A 53 0.17 0.92 -18.64
C GLU A 53 0.06 0.98 -17.11
N THR A 54 1.21 1.02 -16.42
CA THR A 54 1.28 1.15 -14.96
C THR A 54 2.13 2.32 -14.53
N PRO A 55 1.73 3.04 -13.47
CA PRO A 55 2.52 4.15 -12.96
C PRO A 55 3.93 3.70 -12.58
N ASN A 56 4.91 4.56 -12.90
CA ASN A 56 6.25 4.42 -12.39
C ASN A 56 6.30 4.89 -10.93
N VAL A 57 7.29 4.43 -10.21
CA VAL A 57 7.53 4.75 -8.82
C VAL A 57 9.00 5.06 -8.64
N GLU A 58 9.28 6.12 -7.89
CA GLU A 58 10.61 6.43 -7.39
C GLU A 58 10.64 6.27 -5.87
N ILE A 59 11.64 5.53 -5.37
CA ILE A 59 11.82 5.24 -3.95
C ILE A 59 13.23 5.62 -3.55
N LYS A 60 13.35 6.51 -2.57
CA LYS A 60 14.63 6.87 -1.99
C LYS A 60 14.77 6.28 -0.60
N TYR A 61 15.93 5.68 -0.33
CA TYR A 61 16.21 4.99 0.93
C TYR A 61 17.68 5.12 1.32
N LYS A 62 18.00 4.88 2.59
CA LYS A 62 19.38 4.76 3.07
C LYS A 62 19.74 3.34 3.44
N ASP A 63 20.96 2.95 3.08
CA ASP A 63 21.56 1.71 3.54
C ASP A 63 22.00 1.76 5.00
N LYS A 64 22.44 0.61 5.53
CA LYS A 64 22.92 0.48 6.91
C LYS A 64 24.14 1.34 7.22
N ASN A 65 24.86 1.79 6.18
CA ASN A 65 26.00 2.69 6.29
C ASN A 65 25.60 4.17 6.14
N GLY A 66 24.30 4.45 5.91
CA GLY A 66 23.76 5.80 5.74
C GLY A 66 23.86 6.36 4.33
N ASN A 67 24.30 5.59 3.33
CA ASN A 67 24.34 6.07 1.95
C ASN A 67 22.94 6.08 1.35
N SER A 68 22.56 7.17 0.69
CA SER A 68 21.30 7.28 -0.03
C SER A 68 21.36 6.53 -1.37
N HIS A 69 20.25 5.85 -1.68
CA HIS A 69 20.02 5.12 -2.93
C HIS A 69 18.67 5.55 -3.52
N LEU A 70 18.58 5.48 -4.85
CA LEU A 70 17.36 5.80 -5.60
C LEU A 70 16.96 4.60 -6.45
N GLU A 71 15.78 4.04 -6.18
CA GLU A 71 15.18 2.95 -6.95
C GLU A 71 14.08 3.51 -7.84
N ARG A 72 14.10 3.13 -9.12
CA ARG A 72 13.00 3.41 -10.06
C ARG A 72 12.43 2.09 -10.53
N THR A 73 11.13 1.90 -10.32
CA THR A 73 10.42 0.68 -10.69
C THR A 73 8.98 1.01 -11.08
N ASP A 74 8.18 0.03 -11.44
CA ASP A 74 6.75 0.20 -11.66
C ASP A 74 5.93 -0.18 -10.41
N LEU A 75 4.70 0.32 -10.33
CA LEU A 75 3.81 0.07 -9.19
C LEU A 75 3.45 -1.41 -9.01
N LYS A 76 3.55 -2.27 -10.06
CA LYS A 76 3.28 -3.72 -9.94
C LYS A 76 4.34 -4.43 -9.08
N HIS A 77 5.52 -3.85 -8.92
CA HIS A 77 6.60 -4.37 -8.10
C HIS A 77 6.63 -3.81 -6.67
N VAL A 78 5.74 -2.88 -6.33
CA VAL A 78 5.70 -2.25 -5.00
C VAL A 78 4.54 -2.77 -4.17
N TYR A 79 4.83 -3.12 -2.92
CA TYR A 79 3.86 -3.63 -1.94
C TYR A 79 3.88 -2.73 -0.71
N GLU A 80 2.80 -1.97 -0.47
CA GLU A 80 2.72 -1.00 0.62
C GLU A 80 2.07 -1.57 1.88
N HIS A 81 2.84 -1.76 2.94
CA HIS A 81 2.39 -2.31 4.22
C HIS A 81 2.15 -1.18 5.21
N ILE A 82 0.92 -1.07 5.72
CA ILE A 82 0.57 -0.04 6.71
C ILE A 82 0.98 -0.52 8.10
N LEU A 83 1.88 0.22 8.74
CA LEU A 83 2.27 0.01 10.13
C LEU A 83 1.13 0.47 11.04
N SER A 84 0.64 -0.44 11.89
CA SER A 84 -0.45 -0.14 12.84
C SER A 84 -0.09 0.91 13.88
N ASP A 85 1.19 1.01 14.22
CA ASP A 85 1.73 2.04 15.11
C ASP A 85 2.24 3.21 14.29
N GLY A 86 1.53 4.33 14.34
CA GLY A 86 1.85 5.57 13.62
C GLY A 86 3.19 6.19 14.00
N ASN A 87 3.80 5.80 15.13
CA ASN A 87 5.10 6.29 15.58
C ASN A 87 6.27 5.44 15.05
N LYS A 88 6.01 4.29 14.44
CA LYS A 88 7.09 3.47 13.87
C LYS A 88 7.70 4.18 12.68
N LYS A 89 9.02 4.28 12.70
CA LYS A 89 9.78 4.81 11.56
C LYS A 89 9.50 3.96 10.31
N PRO A 90 9.20 4.59 9.17
CA PRO A 90 9.02 3.87 7.92
C PRO A 90 10.33 3.22 7.49
N TYR A 91 10.23 2.12 6.77
CA TYR A 91 11.37 1.38 6.23
C TYR A 91 10.96 0.65 4.95
N ILE A 92 11.94 0.20 4.18
CA ILE A 92 11.69 -0.66 3.03
C ILE A 92 12.38 -2.02 3.21
N VAL A 93 11.83 -3.04 2.56
CA VAL A 93 12.48 -4.34 2.38
C VAL A 93 12.54 -4.66 0.90
N LYS A 94 13.73 -4.95 0.38
CA LYS A 94 13.90 -5.41 -1.01
C LYS A 94 13.88 -6.93 -1.07
N ASP A 95 13.06 -7.50 -1.95
CA ASP A 95 12.95 -8.96 -2.15
C ASP A 95 13.04 -9.28 -3.66
N GLY A 96 14.27 -9.45 -4.14
CA GLY A 96 14.55 -9.50 -5.58
C GLY A 96 14.18 -8.19 -6.27
N SER A 97 13.28 -8.24 -7.26
CA SER A 97 12.76 -7.05 -7.95
C SER A 97 11.61 -6.37 -7.22
N LYS A 98 11.09 -6.95 -6.12
CA LYS A 98 9.96 -6.38 -5.37
C LYS A 98 10.47 -5.45 -4.29
N VAL A 99 9.72 -4.37 -4.07
CA VAL A 99 9.97 -3.44 -2.97
C VAL A 99 8.77 -3.41 -2.04
N HIS A 100 9.00 -3.77 -0.78
CA HIS A 100 7.99 -3.75 0.26
C HIS A 100 8.19 -2.49 1.09
N VAL A 101 7.25 -1.55 1.02
CA VAL A 101 7.30 -0.26 1.71
C VAL A 101 6.47 -0.34 2.97
N TYR A 102 7.09 -0.25 4.15
CA TYR A 102 6.40 -0.23 5.43
C TYR A 102 6.33 1.22 5.91
N ARG A 103 5.12 1.76 6.03
CA ARG A 103 4.90 3.15 6.40
C ARG A 103 3.71 3.32 7.35
N PRO A 104 3.68 4.36 8.18
CA PRO A 104 2.49 4.69 8.94
C PRO A 104 1.33 5.09 7.99
N PRO A 105 0.07 5.04 8.48
CA PRO A 105 -1.10 5.51 7.74
C PRO A 105 -0.98 7.01 7.40
N TYR A 106 -1.49 7.41 6.23
CA TYR A 106 -1.45 8.83 5.79
C TYR A 106 -2.37 9.73 6.62
N MET A 107 -3.40 9.16 7.23
CA MET A 107 -4.32 9.84 8.13
C MET A 107 -4.69 8.87 9.24
N MET A 108 -4.46 9.25 10.49
CA MET A 108 -5.11 8.64 11.63
C MET A 108 -6.29 9.56 11.97
N TYR A 109 -7.51 9.04 11.91
CA TYR A 109 -8.61 9.73 12.57
C TYR A 109 -8.26 9.73 14.06
N GLY A 110 -8.09 10.91 14.65
CA GLY A 110 -8.07 11.00 16.10
C GLY A 110 -9.44 10.55 16.58
N ASP A 111 -9.48 9.64 17.56
CA ASP A 111 -10.72 9.31 18.28
C ASP A 111 -11.21 10.51 19.14
N ASP A 112 -10.48 11.62 19.12
CA ASP A 112 -10.87 12.87 19.75
C ASP A 112 -12.02 13.50 18.96
N ASP A 113 -13.24 13.38 19.48
CA ASP A 113 -14.36 14.20 19.05
C ASP A 113 -14.02 15.68 19.25
N VAL A 114 -13.73 16.39 18.16
CA VAL A 114 -13.51 17.84 18.19
C VAL A 114 -14.88 18.50 18.27
N GLU A 115 -15.40 18.69 19.48
CA GLU A 115 -16.59 19.50 19.72
C GLU A 115 -16.23 21.00 19.68
N GLY A 116 -16.74 21.69 18.66
CA GLY A 116 -16.61 23.14 18.52
C GLY A 116 -17.96 23.77 18.21
N LYS A 117 -18.32 24.82 18.93
CA LYS A 117 -19.47 25.65 18.57
C LYS A 117 -18.99 26.72 17.59
N ALA A 118 -19.54 26.75 16.39
CA ALA A 118 -19.29 27.86 15.46
C ALA A 118 -19.86 29.15 16.07
N VAL A 119 -18.99 29.99 16.63
CA VAL A 119 -19.40 31.19 17.38
C VAL A 119 -19.67 32.38 16.45
N SER A 120 -18.95 32.47 15.33
CA SER A 120 -19.10 33.49 14.29
C SER A 120 -18.25 33.10 13.06
N LYS A 121 -18.57 33.60 11.87
CA LYS A 121 -17.69 33.48 10.68
C LYS A 121 -16.54 34.51 10.69
N ASP A 122 -16.60 35.48 11.59
CA ASP A 122 -15.81 36.71 11.45
C ASP A 122 -14.57 36.79 12.35
N GLU A 123 -14.36 35.86 13.30
CA GLU A 123 -13.15 35.88 14.15
C GLU A 123 -12.62 34.50 14.53
N VAL A 124 -11.30 34.35 14.42
CA VAL A 124 -10.51 33.27 15.01
C VAL A 124 -9.63 33.88 16.09
N SER A 125 -9.76 33.42 17.34
CA SER A 125 -8.82 33.74 18.42
C SER A 125 -8.23 32.46 19.02
N LYS A 126 -6.97 32.54 19.45
CA LYS A 126 -6.13 31.43 19.93
C LYS A 126 -6.53 30.92 21.30
#